data_AF-A0A1H7NJS5-F1
#
_entry.id   AF-A0A1H7NJS5-F1
#
_cell.length_a   1.000
_cell.length_b   1.000
_cell.length_c   1.000
_cell.angle_alpha   90.00
_cell.angle_beta   90.00
_cell.angle_gamma   90.00
#
_symmetry.space_group_name_H-M   'P 1'
#
loop_
_entity.id
_entity.type
_entity.pdbx_description
1 polymer ?
#
loop_
_entity_poly.entity_id
_entity_poly.type
_entity_poly.pdbx_seq_one_letter_code
_entity_poly.pdbx_strand_id
1 'polypeptide(L)'
;MDIQHNEDGEPLLGLASGLAAGLVGALVMTGFQALLARGGITSGVKGPPSTEKAANLAARLATGRPVPARRRAAAGEAVHYAMGSAVGGIYGVAAEILPQVNAGQGAAFGVVAATVVDETLVPAFRFGDPIWKAPVVSHPYSYASHLVYGTFTEGARKLFRRFFGQVKAGAVEVGRSGWTLRSALATGSAMAARPTGPLASADSAASASSAAPAPRASRRKLLLAFMLGATAGPRTSAPLVAASWAARLGLIPLHGSPLAFLATTRAVGVTTPMAVGELVVDKLPSTPDRTQPVGVVARVTSGALSGAALAGGRSAAGALAGAAGAIVATYVGHTIRTRVSRAFGNDWAIAVTEDLLAFGGAALVCVAAVAPETAPQASPAPTGETAYQ
;
A
#
# COMPACT_ATOMS: atom_id res chain seq x y z
N MET A 1 9.61 -13.15 35.27
CA MET A 1 9.42 -12.11 34.25
C MET A 1 7.94 -12.09 33.94
N ASP A 2 7.25 -11.02 34.34
CA ASP A 2 5.81 -10.91 34.12
C ASP A 2 5.58 -10.45 32.67
N ILE A 3 5.08 -11.33 31.83
CA ILE A 3 4.86 -11.04 30.41
C ILE A 3 3.49 -10.36 30.28
N GLN A 4 3.52 -9.03 30.13
CA GLN A 4 2.31 -8.24 29.90
C GLN A 4 1.69 -8.60 28.54
N HIS A 5 0.57 -9.32 28.58
CA HIS A 5 -0.25 -9.61 27.41
C HIS A 5 -1.18 -8.43 27.13
N ASN A 6 -1.30 -8.07 25.86
CA ASN A 6 -2.22 -7.02 25.44
C ASN A 6 -3.59 -7.62 25.10
N GLU A 7 -4.54 -7.54 26.02
CA GLU A 7 -5.91 -8.03 25.87
C GLU A 7 -6.67 -7.32 24.73
N ASP A 8 -6.29 -6.07 24.40
CA ASP A 8 -6.88 -5.26 23.33
C ASP A 8 -6.19 -5.44 21.96
N GLY A 9 -5.25 -6.39 21.85
CA GLY A 9 -4.55 -6.67 20.60
C GLY A 9 -5.50 -7.10 19.49
N GLU A 10 -5.22 -6.71 18.24
CA GLU A 10 -5.98 -7.19 17.09
C GLU A 10 -5.10 -8.08 16.20
N PRO A 11 -4.96 -9.39 16.51
CA PRO A 11 -4.03 -10.28 15.82
C PRO A 11 -4.20 -10.30 14.31
N LEU A 12 -5.43 -10.21 13.80
CA LEU A 12 -5.70 -10.16 12.35
C LEU A 12 -5.14 -8.89 11.70
N LEU A 13 -5.19 -7.75 12.38
CA LEU A 13 -4.59 -6.51 11.90
C LEU A 13 -3.08 -6.53 12.02
N GLY A 14 -2.55 -7.14 13.09
CA GLY A 14 -1.15 -7.49 13.23
C GLY A 14 -0.67 -8.35 12.06
N LEU A 15 -1.38 -9.43 11.74
CA LEU A 15 -1.07 -10.34 10.64
C LEU A 15 -1.05 -9.61 9.30
N ALA A 16 -2.12 -8.88 8.97
CA ALA A 16 -2.23 -8.17 7.69
C ALA A 16 -1.13 -7.12 7.53
N SER A 17 -0.88 -6.31 8.57
CA SER A 17 0.19 -5.31 8.56
C SER A 17 1.58 -5.96 8.51
N GLY A 18 1.77 -7.07 9.20
CA GLY A 18 2.99 -7.86 9.24
C GLY A 18 3.33 -8.49 7.89
N LEU A 19 2.37 -9.10 7.19
CA LEU A 19 2.56 -9.68 5.86
C LEU A 19 3.04 -8.61 4.86
N ALA A 20 2.33 -7.48 4.81
CA ALA A 20 2.70 -6.37 3.94
C ALA A 20 4.08 -5.79 4.30
N ALA A 21 4.36 -5.63 5.60
CA ALA A 21 5.62 -5.09 6.07
C ALA A 21 6.82 -6.03 5.91
N GLY A 22 6.60 -7.34 6.04
CA GLY A 22 7.60 -8.38 5.80
C GLY A 22 8.04 -8.39 4.33
N LEU A 23 7.08 -8.21 3.41
CA LEU A 23 7.39 -8.04 1.98
C LEU A 23 8.26 -6.80 1.73
N VAL A 24 7.91 -5.66 2.36
CA VAL A 24 8.73 -4.42 2.25
C VAL A 24 10.13 -4.64 2.82
N GLY A 25 10.25 -5.24 4.01
CA GLY A 25 11.54 -5.54 4.62
C GLY A 25 12.41 -6.42 3.72
N ALA A 26 11.83 -7.45 3.10
CA ALA A 26 12.55 -8.33 2.18
C ALA A 26 13.05 -7.59 0.93
N LEU A 27 12.22 -6.73 0.33
CA LEU A 27 12.61 -5.88 -0.80
C LEU A 27 13.76 -4.94 -0.44
N VAL A 28 13.70 -4.29 0.72
CA VAL A 28 14.76 -3.39 1.19
C VAL A 28 16.04 -4.16 1.46
N MET A 29 15.97 -5.32 2.11
CA MET A 29 17.11 -6.19 2.35
C MET A 29 17.75 -6.65 1.04
N THR A 30 16.95 -7.05 0.03
CA THR A 30 17.48 -7.40 -1.30
C THR A 30 18.21 -6.22 -1.94
N GLY A 31 17.67 -5.00 -1.82
CA GLY A 31 18.34 -3.79 -2.28
C GLY A 31 19.66 -3.52 -1.55
N PHE A 32 19.69 -3.72 -0.23
CA PHE A 32 20.89 -3.61 0.59
C PHE A 32 21.97 -4.62 0.19
N GLN A 33 21.58 -5.88 -0.01
CA GLN A 33 22.49 -6.93 -0.47
C GLN A 33 23.05 -6.64 -1.87
N ALA A 34 22.21 -6.11 -2.78
CA ALA A 34 22.66 -5.67 -4.09
C ALA A 34 23.64 -4.48 -4.03
N LEU A 35 23.46 -3.58 -3.05
CA LEU A 35 24.39 -2.47 -2.81
C LEU A 35 25.75 -2.98 -2.29
N LEU A 36 25.74 -3.89 -1.31
CA LEU A 36 26.96 -4.53 -0.81
C LEU A 36 27.71 -5.28 -1.92
N ALA A 37 26.98 -6.03 -2.75
CA ALA A 37 27.57 -6.77 -3.87
C ALA A 37 28.23 -5.85 -4.91
N ARG A 38 27.66 -4.66 -5.17
CA ARG A 38 28.30 -3.64 -6.02
C ARG A 38 29.60 -3.10 -5.44
N GLY A 39 29.71 -3.09 -4.11
CA GLY A 39 30.94 -2.76 -3.39
C GLY A 39 31.91 -3.94 -3.22
N GLY A 40 31.65 -5.09 -3.84
CA GLY A 40 32.48 -6.30 -3.72
C GLY A 40 32.27 -7.10 -2.42
N ILE A 41 31.33 -6.69 -1.57
CA ILE A 41 31.01 -7.38 -0.31
C ILE A 41 29.92 -8.41 -0.58
N THR A 42 30.27 -9.70 -0.48
CA THR A 42 29.33 -10.82 -0.65
C THR A 42 29.40 -11.75 0.55
N SER A 43 28.41 -12.64 0.69
CA SER A 43 28.40 -13.63 1.78
C SER A 43 29.55 -14.64 1.70
N GLY A 44 30.22 -14.77 0.56
CA GLY A 44 31.25 -15.79 0.31
C GLY A 44 30.70 -17.21 0.12
N VAL A 45 29.39 -17.42 0.28
CA VAL A 45 28.74 -18.73 0.09
C VAL A 45 28.76 -19.10 -1.39
N LYS A 46 29.18 -20.33 -1.69
CA LYS A 46 29.25 -20.88 -3.06
C LYS A 46 28.04 -21.77 -3.35
N GLY A 47 27.68 -21.86 -4.63
CA GLY A 47 26.58 -22.72 -5.11
C GLY A 47 25.23 -22.00 -5.17
N PRO A 48 24.15 -22.73 -5.48
CA PRO A 48 22.84 -22.13 -5.65
C PRO A 48 22.28 -21.60 -4.31
N PRO A 49 21.61 -20.44 -4.31
CA PRO A 49 20.97 -19.87 -3.13
C PRO A 49 20.05 -20.85 -2.41
N SER A 50 19.94 -20.73 -1.09
CA SER A 50 19.04 -21.55 -0.25
C SER A 50 17.59 -21.46 -0.73
N THR A 51 17.15 -20.27 -1.15
CA THR A 51 15.82 -20.01 -1.66
C THR A 51 15.53 -20.72 -2.98
N GLU A 52 16.52 -20.88 -3.87
CA GLU A 52 16.37 -21.69 -5.08
C GLU A 52 16.21 -23.17 -4.75
N LYS A 53 16.96 -23.68 -3.77
CA LYS A 53 16.83 -25.07 -3.33
C LYS A 53 15.45 -25.32 -2.72
N ALA A 54 14.96 -24.39 -1.89
CA ALA A 54 13.61 -24.41 -1.34
C ALA A 54 12.54 -24.38 -2.44
N ALA A 55 12.69 -23.51 -3.45
CA ALA A 55 11.79 -23.45 -4.59
C ALA A 55 11.76 -24.77 -5.38
N ASN A 56 12.91 -25.42 -5.56
CA ASN A 56 12.98 -26.72 -6.22
C ASN A 56 12.31 -27.83 -5.40
N LEU A 57 12.47 -27.83 -4.08
CA LEU A 57 11.77 -28.79 -3.23
C LEU A 57 10.25 -28.58 -3.35
N ALA A 58 9.78 -27.34 -3.22
CA ALA A 58 8.36 -27.02 -3.35
C ALA A 58 7.79 -27.47 -4.71
N ALA A 59 8.50 -27.20 -5.81
CA ALA A 59 8.07 -27.64 -7.15
C ALA A 59 8.01 -29.16 -7.29
N ARG A 60 8.99 -29.89 -6.72
CA ARG A 60 9.00 -31.36 -6.72
C ARG A 60 7.81 -31.91 -5.93
N LEU A 61 7.50 -31.33 -4.77
CA LEU A 61 6.36 -31.76 -3.95
C LEU A 61 5.02 -31.46 -4.64
N ALA A 62 4.89 -30.31 -5.28
CA ALA A 62 3.63 -29.88 -5.88
C ALA A 62 3.36 -30.51 -7.27
N THR A 63 4.40 -30.73 -8.07
CA THR A 63 4.25 -31.11 -9.50
C THR A 63 5.00 -32.38 -9.89
N GLY A 64 5.76 -32.97 -8.97
CA GLY A 64 6.67 -34.10 -9.25
C GLY A 64 7.91 -33.71 -10.07
N ARG A 65 8.08 -32.44 -10.46
CA ARG A 65 9.17 -31.97 -11.33
C ARG A 65 9.95 -30.81 -10.69
N PRO A 66 11.28 -30.72 -10.90
CA PRO A 66 12.07 -29.59 -10.42
C PRO A 66 11.76 -28.31 -11.20
N VAL A 67 12.13 -27.15 -10.65
CA VAL A 67 12.01 -25.87 -11.36
C VAL A 67 12.98 -25.87 -12.56
N PRO A 68 12.51 -25.54 -13.78
CA PRO A 68 13.37 -25.42 -14.95
C PRO A 68 14.53 -24.44 -14.70
N ALA A 69 15.73 -24.74 -15.21
CA ALA A 69 16.94 -23.95 -14.95
C ALA A 69 16.77 -22.46 -15.29
N ARG A 70 16.07 -22.14 -16.39
CA ARG A 70 15.77 -20.76 -16.80
C ARG A 70 14.92 -19.96 -15.80
N ARG A 71 14.11 -20.63 -14.98
CA ARG A 71 13.20 -20.01 -14.00
C ARG A 71 13.67 -20.16 -12.55
N ARG A 72 14.83 -20.78 -12.32
CA ARG A 72 15.30 -21.18 -10.99
C ARG A 72 15.55 -19.98 -10.08
N ALA A 73 16.28 -18.97 -10.58
CA ALA A 73 16.56 -17.74 -9.85
C ALA A 73 15.28 -17.00 -9.45
N ALA A 74 14.33 -16.88 -10.38
CA ALA A 74 13.05 -16.24 -10.11
C ALA A 74 12.19 -16.99 -9.09
N ALA A 75 12.14 -18.32 -9.21
CA ALA A 75 11.44 -19.14 -8.22
C ALA A 75 12.09 -18.99 -6.82
N GLY A 76 13.41 -18.87 -6.75
CA GLY A 76 14.13 -18.53 -5.52
C GLY A 76 13.75 -17.14 -4.99
N GLU A 77 13.67 -16.13 -5.84
CA GLU A 77 13.24 -14.78 -5.44
C GLU A 77 11.79 -14.75 -4.93
N ALA A 78 10.87 -15.50 -5.55
CA ALA A 78 9.51 -15.67 -5.02
C ALA A 78 9.49 -16.29 -3.63
N VAL A 79 10.26 -17.37 -3.43
CA VAL A 79 10.36 -18.00 -2.11
C VAL A 79 10.93 -17.02 -1.09
N HIS A 80 11.91 -16.20 -1.48
CA HIS A 80 12.49 -15.19 -0.62
C HIS A 80 11.46 -14.17 -0.13
N TYR A 81 10.72 -13.56 -1.05
CA TYR A 81 9.68 -12.57 -0.71
C TYR A 81 8.48 -13.19 0.02
N ALA A 82 8.07 -14.40 -0.36
CA ALA A 82 6.99 -15.12 0.32
C ALA A 82 7.36 -15.46 1.76
N MET A 83 8.58 -15.96 1.99
CA MET A 83 9.10 -16.22 3.33
C MET A 83 9.21 -14.92 4.13
N GLY A 84 9.78 -13.86 3.55
CA GLY A 84 9.89 -12.55 4.20
C GLY A 84 8.52 -11.98 4.59
N SER A 85 7.51 -12.12 3.73
CA SER A 85 6.12 -11.77 4.04
C SER A 85 5.58 -12.61 5.20
N ALA A 86 5.69 -13.94 5.13
CA ALA A 86 5.19 -14.84 6.17
C ALA A 86 5.83 -14.59 7.54
N VAL A 87 7.16 -14.43 7.59
CA VAL A 87 7.91 -14.12 8.81
C VAL A 87 7.51 -12.76 9.38
N GLY A 88 7.27 -11.76 8.51
CA GLY A 88 6.72 -10.47 8.91
C GLY A 88 5.29 -10.58 9.46
N GLY A 89 4.47 -11.47 8.91
CA GLY A 89 3.12 -11.77 9.39
C GLY A 89 3.12 -12.33 10.81
N ILE A 90 4.01 -13.30 11.08
CA ILE A 90 4.22 -13.86 12.42
C ILE A 90 4.65 -12.75 13.39
N TYR A 91 5.63 -11.93 12.99
CA TYR A 91 6.07 -10.79 13.77
C TYR A 91 4.96 -9.78 14.04
N GLY A 92 4.09 -9.52 13.06
CA GLY A 92 2.95 -8.63 13.19
C GLY A 92 1.92 -9.12 14.20
N VAL A 93 1.62 -10.41 14.21
CA VAL A 93 0.78 -11.04 15.25
C VAL A 93 1.44 -10.94 16.62
N ALA A 94 2.73 -11.31 16.70
CA ALA A 94 3.49 -11.26 17.95
C ALA A 94 3.54 -9.84 18.54
N ALA A 95 3.71 -8.82 17.71
CA ALA A 95 3.74 -7.42 18.12
C ALA A 95 2.39 -6.88 18.64
N GLU A 96 1.27 -7.52 18.31
CA GLU A 96 -0.05 -7.19 18.89
C GLU A 96 -0.27 -7.85 20.24
N ILE A 97 0.20 -9.09 20.42
CA ILE A 97 0.01 -9.89 21.64
C ILE A 97 1.02 -9.49 22.72
N LEU A 98 2.27 -9.28 22.32
CA LEU A 98 3.41 -9.01 23.19
C LEU A 98 4.07 -7.69 22.79
N PRO A 99 3.65 -6.54 23.34
CA PRO A 99 4.20 -5.24 22.99
C PRO A 99 5.73 -5.16 23.14
N GLN A 100 6.30 -5.93 24.06
CA GLN A 100 7.75 -6.04 24.28
C GLN A 100 8.51 -6.46 23.01
N VAL A 101 7.88 -7.19 22.09
CA VAL A 101 8.48 -7.64 20.81
C VAL A 101 8.88 -6.45 19.91
N ASN A 102 8.20 -5.30 20.04
CA ASN A 102 8.49 -4.12 19.22
C ASN A 102 9.46 -3.12 19.87
N ALA A 103 9.90 -3.36 21.13
CA ALA A 103 10.76 -2.44 21.88
C ALA A 103 12.11 -2.17 21.19
N GLY A 104 12.64 -3.15 20.45
CA GLY A 104 13.87 -3.03 19.65
C GLY A 104 13.68 -2.42 18.26
N GLN A 105 12.52 -1.79 17.98
CA GLN A 105 12.19 -1.23 16.65
C GLN A 105 12.42 -2.22 15.49
N GLY A 106 12.19 -3.52 15.73
CA GLY A 106 12.40 -4.59 14.77
C GLY A 106 13.84 -5.10 14.64
N ALA A 107 14.83 -4.45 15.25
CA ALA A 107 16.24 -4.89 15.20
C ALA A 107 16.44 -6.25 15.88
N ALA A 108 15.92 -6.41 17.11
CA ALA A 108 15.97 -7.69 17.84
C ALA A 108 15.25 -8.81 17.06
N PHE A 109 14.10 -8.49 16.47
CA PHE A 109 13.39 -9.40 15.58
C PHE A 109 14.23 -9.81 14.36
N GLY A 110 14.92 -8.86 13.72
CA GLY A 110 15.84 -9.16 12.62
C GLY A 110 16.94 -10.14 13.02
N VAL A 111 17.58 -9.93 14.17
CA VAL A 111 18.61 -10.85 14.71
C VAL A 111 18.02 -12.24 14.94
N VAL A 112 16.85 -12.32 15.60
CA VAL A 112 16.15 -13.60 15.82
C VAL A 112 15.79 -14.28 14.50
N ALA A 113 15.31 -13.52 13.51
CA ALA A 113 14.98 -14.04 12.19
C ALA A 113 16.23 -14.62 11.49
N ALA A 114 17.39 -13.96 11.59
CA ALA A 114 18.64 -14.50 11.05
C ALA A 114 19.01 -15.83 11.72
N THR A 115 18.99 -15.90 13.06
CA THR A 115 19.34 -17.12 13.78
C THR A 115 18.37 -18.26 13.46
N VAL A 116 17.07 -17.99 13.44
CA VAL A 116 16.05 -19.02 13.20
C VAL A 116 16.07 -19.45 11.74
N VAL A 117 16.02 -18.51 10.79
CA VAL A 117 15.89 -18.84 9.37
C VAL A 117 17.23 -19.31 8.80
N ASP A 118 18.28 -18.52 8.92
CA ASP A 118 19.54 -18.77 8.21
C ASP A 118 20.45 -19.75 8.95
N GLU A 119 20.53 -19.68 10.28
CA GLU A 119 21.45 -20.53 11.04
C GLU A 119 20.79 -21.86 11.51
N THR A 120 19.46 -21.95 11.50
CA THR A 120 18.73 -23.15 11.97
C THR A 120 17.94 -23.82 10.85
N LEU A 121 16.94 -23.16 10.26
CA LEU A 121 16.04 -23.79 9.30
C LEU A 121 16.75 -24.12 7.98
N VAL A 122 17.53 -23.20 7.42
CA VAL A 122 18.26 -23.41 6.17
C VAL A 122 19.20 -24.64 6.25
N PRO A 123 20.03 -24.82 7.29
CA PRO A 123 20.81 -26.03 7.48
C PRO A 123 19.97 -27.28 7.78
N ALA A 124 18.93 -27.17 8.61
CA ALA A 124 18.07 -28.30 8.97
C ALA A 124 17.37 -28.91 7.74
N PHE A 125 16.95 -28.07 6.78
CA PHE A 125 16.39 -28.51 5.50
C PHE A 125 17.44 -28.82 4.42
N ARG A 126 18.74 -28.76 4.77
CA ARG A 126 19.86 -29.02 3.86
C ARG A 126 19.90 -28.06 2.66
N PHE A 127 19.43 -26.84 2.84
CA PHE A 127 19.49 -25.77 1.84
C PHE A 127 20.78 -24.95 1.93
N GLY A 128 21.49 -25.00 3.06
CA GLY A 128 22.79 -24.35 3.24
C GLY A 128 23.71 -25.17 4.14
N ASP A 129 24.96 -24.72 4.23
CA ASP A 129 25.92 -25.27 5.17
C ASP A 129 25.61 -24.78 6.59
N PRO A 130 25.82 -25.60 7.63
CA PRO A 130 25.66 -25.17 9.02
C PRO A 130 26.73 -24.13 9.43
N ILE A 131 26.48 -23.44 10.54
CA ILE A 131 27.31 -22.32 11.03
C ILE A 131 28.81 -22.64 11.13
N TRP A 132 29.17 -23.88 11.44
CA TRP A 132 30.58 -24.32 11.57
C TRP A 132 31.26 -24.68 10.24
N LYS A 133 30.53 -24.73 9.12
CA LYS A 133 31.06 -25.02 7.77
C LYS A 133 30.96 -23.84 6.82
N ALA A 134 30.05 -22.91 7.09
CA ALA A 134 29.85 -21.73 6.27
C ALA A 134 31.06 -20.78 6.35
N PRO A 135 31.32 -19.97 5.30
CA PRO A 135 32.37 -18.95 5.35
C PRO A 135 32.16 -17.97 6.50
N VAL A 136 33.21 -17.63 7.25
CA VAL A 136 33.09 -16.73 8.43
C VAL A 136 32.43 -15.39 8.09
N VAL A 137 32.62 -14.89 6.86
CA VAL A 137 32.02 -13.63 6.37
C VAL A 137 30.50 -13.74 6.18
N SER A 138 29.93 -14.94 6.00
CA SER A 138 28.50 -15.11 5.76
C SER A 138 27.64 -14.76 6.97
N HIS A 139 28.15 -14.97 8.18
CA HIS A 139 27.40 -14.68 9.41
C HIS A 139 27.17 -13.19 9.61
N PRO A 140 28.20 -12.32 9.73
CA PRO A 140 27.97 -10.88 9.88
C PRO A 140 27.22 -10.30 8.67
N TYR A 141 27.43 -10.84 7.47
CA TYR A 141 26.65 -10.48 6.28
C TYR A 141 25.15 -10.80 6.44
N SER A 142 24.80 -12.00 6.91
CA SER A 142 23.42 -12.42 7.14
C SER A 142 22.77 -11.58 8.25
N TYR A 143 23.42 -11.44 9.41
CA TYR A 143 22.89 -10.67 10.53
C TYR A 143 22.71 -9.19 10.17
N ALA A 144 23.65 -8.58 9.44
CA ALA A 144 23.49 -7.20 8.96
C ALA A 144 22.31 -7.06 7.98
N SER A 145 22.17 -7.99 7.05
CA SER A 145 21.04 -8.01 6.11
C SER A 145 19.70 -8.14 6.85
N HIS A 146 19.63 -9.01 7.85
CA HIS A 146 18.41 -9.23 8.62
C HIS A 146 18.10 -8.12 9.63
N LEU A 147 19.11 -7.39 10.11
CA LEU A 147 18.90 -6.15 10.87
C LEU A 147 18.20 -5.10 10.01
N VAL A 148 18.62 -4.95 8.75
CA VAL A 148 17.96 -4.09 7.76
C VAL A 148 16.53 -4.60 7.52
N TYR A 149 16.33 -5.90 7.28
CA TYR A 149 15.00 -6.48 7.16
C TYR A 149 14.09 -6.12 8.36
N GLY A 150 14.54 -6.41 9.58
CA GLY A 150 13.71 -6.25 10.79
C GLY A 150 13.34 -4.80 11.08
N THR A 151 14.28 -3.87 10.96
CA THR A 151 14.04 -2.43 11.20
C THR A 151 13.06 -1.82 10.19
N PHE A 152 13.22 -2.16 8.90
CA PHE A 152 12.31 -1.70 7.86
C PHE A 152 10.94 -2.39 7.92
N THR A 153 10.89 -3.67 8.30
CA THR A 153 9.64 -4.37 8.58
C THR A 153 8.89 -3.69 9.73
N GLU A 154 9.52 -3.32 10.84
CA GLU A 154 8.80 -2.64 11.93
C GLU A 154 8.30 -1.25 11.52
N GLY A 155 9.12 -0.47 10.81
CA GLY A 155 8.71 0.82 10.26
C GLY A 155 7.50 0.71 9.33
N ALA A 156 7.54 -0.23 8.38
CA ALA A 156 6.45 -0.50 7.47
C ALA A 156 5.20 -1.03 8.20
N ARG A 157 5.37 -1.92 9.19
CA ARG A 157 4.27 -2.49 9.98
C ARG A 157 3.49 -1.40 10.68
N LYS A 158 4.15 -0.44 11.34
CA LYS A 158 3.48 0.70 11.99
C LYS A 158 2.65 1.51 10.99
N LEU A 159 3.15 1.72 9.79
CA LEU A 159 2.44 2.45 8.74
C LEU A 159 1.22 1.67 8.25
N PHE A 160 1.38 0.39 7.90
CA PHE A 160 0.27 -0.46 7.45
C PHE A 160 -0.77 -0.70 8.53
N ARG A 161 -0.36 -0.88 9.79
CA ARG A 161 -1.26 -1.05 10.93
C ARG A 161 -2.14 0.17 11.13
N ARG A 162 -1.57 1.37 11.03
CA ARG A 162 -2.34 2.64 11.05
C ARG A 162 -3.31 2.72 9.89
N PHE A 163 -2.86 2.42 8.67
CA PHE A 163 -3.69 2.47 7.47
C PHE A 163 -4.85 1.47 7.53
N PHE A 164 -4.58 0.19 7.79
CA PHE A 164 -5.62 -0.83 7.89
C PHE A 164 -6.54 -0.61 9.09
N GLY A 165 -6.06 0.00 10.18
CA GLY A 165 -6.91 0.49 11.26
C GLY A 165 -7.90 1.57 10.79
N GLN A 166 -7.45 2.52 9.95
CA GLN A 166 -8.33 3.52 9.32
C GLN A 166 -9.34 2.87 8.36
N VAL A 167 -8.91 1.86 7.59
CA VAL A 167 -9.83 1.08 6.74
C VAL A 167 -10.91 0.42 7.61
N LYS A 168 -10.52 -0.27 8.69
CA LYS A 168 -11.45 -0.93 9.60
C LYS A 168 -12.44 0.07 10.21
N ALA A 169 -11.94 1.19 10.73
CA ALA A 169 -12.77 2.25 11.30
C ALA A 169 -13.74 2.84 10.26
N GLY A 170 -13.26 3.06 9.03
CA GLY A 170 -14.08 3.58 7.92
C GLY A 170 -15.16 2.59 7.50
N ALA A 171 -14.84 1.29 7.43
CA ALA A 171 -15.81 0.24 7.13
C ALA A 171 -16.91 0.14 8.21
N VAL A 172 -16.53 0.29 9.48
CA VAL A 172 -17.49 0.35 10.59
C VAL A 172 -18.40 1.57 10.46
N GLU A 173 -17.87 2.74 10.11
CA GLU A 173 -18.65 3.95 9.93
C GLU A 173 -19.63 3.83 8.76
N VAL A 174 -19.18 3.28 7.62
CA VAL A 174 -20.05 2.95 6.49
C VAL A 174 -21.18 2.02 6.94
N GLY A 175 -20.87 0.98 7.72
CA GLY A 175 -21.90 0.07 8.27
C GLY A 175 -22.88 0.77 9.22
N ARG A 176 -22.40 1.68 10.07
CA ARG A 176 -23.22 2.42 11.05
C ARG A 176 -24.16 3.43 10.42
N SER A 177 -23.77 4.04 9.30
CA SER A 177 -24.58 5.05 8.61
C SER A 177 -25.89 4.52 8.00
N GLY A 178 -26.22 3.23 8.17
CA GLY A 178 -27.38 2.59 7.54
C GLY A 178 -27.26 2.53 6.01
N TRP A 179 -26.04 2.74 5.50
CA TRP A 179 -25.72 2.77 4.09
C TRP A 179 -26.06 1.42 3.45
N THR A 180 -26.93 1.44 2.45
CA THR A 180 -27.18 0.29 1.59
C THR A 180 -26.91 0.71 0.15
N LEU A 181 -26.42 -0.22 -0.68
CA LEU A 181 -26.21 0.06 -2.10
C LEU A 181 -27.49 0.59 -2.78
N ARG A 182 -28.66 0.16 -2.29
CA ARG A 182 -29.98 0.63 -2.75
C ARG A 182 -30.28 2.08 -2.35
N SER A 183 -30.03 2.46 -1.09
CA SER A 183 -30.26 3.85 -0.64
C SER A 183 -29.29 4.82 -1.32
N ALA A 184 -28.02 4.45 -1.50
CA ALA A 184 -27.04 5.29 -2.18
C ALA A 184 -27.37 5.53 -3.68
N LEU A 185 -27.82 4.49 -4.39
CA LEU A 185 -28.27 4.63 -5.77
C LEU A 185 -29.55 5.49 -5.89
N ALA A 186 -30.46 5.41 -4.90
CA ALA A 186 -31.69 6.22 -4.84
C ALA A 186 -31.41 7.71 -4.53
N THR A 187 -30.59 8.00 -3.50
CA THR A 187 -30.18 9.38 -3.15
C THR A 187 -29.40 10.03 -4.29
N GLY A 188 -28.55 9.25 -4.95
CA GLY A 188 -27.84 9.71 -6.11
C GLY A 188 -28.75 10.02 -7.31
N SER A 189 -29.84 9.27 -7.53
CA SER A 189 -30.84 9.59 -8.56
C SER A 189 -31.62 10.87 -8.21
N ALA A 190 -31.92 11.10 -6.93
CA ALA A 190 -32.53 12.35 -6.46
C ALA A 190 -31.61 13.57 -6.66
N MET A 191 -30.29 13.41 -6.49
CA MET A 191 -29.29 14.44 -6.77
C MET A 191 -29.15 14.75 -8.27
N ALA A 192 -29.33 13.74 -9.14
CA ALA A 192 -29.32 13.91 -10.60
C ALA A 192 -30.63 14.51 -11.15
N ALA A 193 -31.72 14.44 -10.38
CA ALA A 193 -33.06 14.89 -10.78
C ALA A 193 -33.38 16.35 -10.40
N ARG A 194 -32.44 17.11 -9.80
CA ARG A 194 -32.66 18.55 -9.59
C ARG A 194 -32.52 19.29 -10.92
N PRO A 195 -33.58 19.98 -11.41
CA PRO A 195 -33.50 20.73 -12.66
C PRO A 195 -32.47 21.85 -12.52
N THR A 196 -31.60 21.97 -13.52
CA THR A 196 -30.77 23.15 -13.74
C THR A 196 -31.69 24.31 -14.10
N GLY A 197 -32.14 25.07 -13.09
CA GLY A 197 -32.79 26.35 -13.31
C GLY A 197 -31.85 27.31 -14.07
N PRO A 198 -32.39 28.33 -14.76
CA PRO A 198 -31.60 29.20 -15.63
C PRO A 198 -30.45 29.84 -14.85
N LEU A 199 -29.29 29.90 -15.48
CA LEU A 199 -28.10 30.59 -14.99
C LEU A 199 -28.51 31.98 -14.48
N ALA A 200 -28.46 32.18 -13.16
CA ALA A 200 -28.53 33.50 -12.57
C ALA A 200 -27.44 34.36 -13.20
N SER A 201 -27.82 35.57 -13.62
CA SER A 201 -27.01 36.52 -14.35
C SER A 201 -25.66 36.78 -13.67
N ALA A 202 -24.65 37.01 -14.50
CA ALA A 202 -23.24 37.17 -14.13
C ALA A 202 -22.94 38.33 -13.16
N ASP A 203 -23.93 39.14 -12.79
CA ASP A 203 -23.74 40.34 -11.97
C ASP A 203 -23.69 40.08 -10.46
N SER A 204 -24.18 38.93 -9.98
CA SER A 204 -24.10 38.57 -8.55
C SER A 204 -22.78 37.90 -8.14
N ALA A 205 -21.89 37.59 -9.10
CA ALA A 205 -20.61 36.95 -8.84
C ALA A 205 -19.52 37.94 -8.37
N ALA A 206 -19.72 39.25 -8.56
CA ALA A 206 -18.74 40.28 -8.23
C ALA A 206 -18.76 40.74 -6.76
N SER A 207 -19.78 40.41 -5.97
CA SER A 207 -19.91 40.87 -4.57
C SER A 207 -19.56 39.81 -3.51
N ALA A 208 -19.12 38.61 -3.89
CA ALA A 208 -18.73 37.54 -2.96
C ALA A 208 -17.21 37.34 -2.85
N SER A 209 -16.40 38.35 -3.18
CA SER A 209 -14.95 38.33 -2.96
C SER A 209 -14.61 38.68 -1.50
N SER A 210 -14.93 37.75 -0.59
CA SER A 210 -14.17 37.56 0.65
C SER A 210 -14.18 36.08 1.01
N ALA A 211 -13.78 35.24 0.05
CA ALA A 211 -13.62 33.81 0.30
C ALA A 211 -12.43 33.61 1.24
N ALA A 212 -12.73 33.30 2.50
CA ALA A 212 -11.75 32.79 3.45
C ALA A 212 -10.94 31.66 2.77
N PRO A 213 -9.61 31.60 2.98
CA PRO A 213 -8.77 30.59 2.35
C PRO A 213 -9.33 29.20 2.66
N ALA A 214 -9.49 28.37 1.61
CA ALA A 214 -10.00 27.02 1.75
C ALA A 214 -9.22 26.27 2.86
N PRO A 215 -9.91 25.54 3.75
CA PRO A 215 -9.25 24.87 4.86
C PRO A 215 -8.13 23.96 4.33
N ARG A 216 -6.92 24.14 4.86
CA ARG A 216 -5.76 23.32 4.47
C ARG A 216 -6.10 21.86 4.73
N ALA A 217 -5.94 21.01 3.72
CA ALA A 217 -6.17 19.58 3.87
C ALA A 217 -5.27 19.02 4.99
N SER A 218 -5.86 18.22 5.89
CA SER A 218 -5.13 17.58 6.98
C SER A 218 -3.99 16.71 6.41
N ARG A 219 -2.90 16.54 7.17
CA ARG A 219 -1.77 15.67 6.77
C ARG A 219 -2.24 14.27 6.39
N ARG A 220 -3.24 13.75 7.11
CA ARG A 220 -3.88 12.46 6.81
C ARG A 220 -4.55 12.47 5.44
N LYS A 221 -5.37 13.48 5.12
CA LYS A 221 -6.02 13.61 3.81
C LYS A 221 -5.01 13.73 2.67
N LEU A 222 -3.89 14.44 2.89
CA LEU A 222 -2.80 14.52 1.90
C LEU A 222 -2.13 13.16 1.67
N LEU A 223 -1.87 12.40 2.74
CA LEU A 223 -1.32 11.05 2.63
C LEU A 223 -2.28 10.11 1.88
N LEU A 224 -3.57 10.14 2.21
CA LEU A 224 -4.58 9.35 1.50
C LEU A 224 -4.74 9.79 0.03
N ALA A 225 -4.68 11.09 -0.26
CA ALA A 225 -4.69 11.60 -1.63
C ALA A 225 -3.48 11.09 -2.42
N PHE A 226 -2.28 11.09 -1.81
CA PHE A 226 -1.07 10.50 -2.39
C PHE A 226 -1.24 9.00 -2.63
N MET A 227 -1.74 8.24 -1.66
CA MET A 227 -1.96 6.79 -1.80
C MET A 227 -3.01 6.47 -2.86
N LEU A 228 -4.09 7.25 -2.93
CA LEU A 228 -5.08 7.11 -4.00
C LEU A 228 -4.42 7.36 -5.35
N GLY A 229 -3.72 8.48 -5.50
CA GLY A 229 -2.97 8.78 -6.73
C GLY A 229 -1.95 7.70 -7.13
N ALA A 230 -1.27 7.08 -6.16
CA ALA A 230 -0.33 5.99 -6.41
C ALA A 230 -0.97 4.77 -7.11
N THR A 231 -2.27 4.54 -6.94
CA THR A 231 -2.98 3.48 -7.66
C THR A 231 -3.06 3.72 -9.18
N ALA A 232 -2.86 4.97 -9.64
CA ALA A 232 -2.75 5.30 -11.05
C ALA A 232 -1.56 4.60 -11.74
N GLY A 233 -0.49 4.30 -10.99
CA GLY A 233 0.74 3.69 -11.50
C GLY A 233 0.48 2.39 -12.27
N PRO A 234 -0.04 1.34 -11.60
CA PRO A 234 -0.45 0.11 -12.27
C PRO A 234 -1.65 0.30 -13.21
N ARG A 235 -2.64 1.11 -12.85
CA ARG A 235 -3.85 1.36 -13.67
C ARG A 235 -4.31 2.81 -13.61
N THR A 236 -4.31 3.47 -14.77
CA THR A 236 -4.63 4.89 -14.93
C THR A 236 -6.03 5.22 -14.41
N SER A 237 -7.01 4.36 -14.67
CA SER A 237 -8.41 4.56 -14.30
C SER A 237 -8.72 4.27 -12.82
N ALA A 238 -7.87 3.51 -12.11
CA ALA A 238 -8.16 3.02 -10.76
C ALA A 238 -8.52 4.12 -9.74
N PRO A 239 -7.74 5.21 -9.60
CA PRO A 239 -8.10 6.23 -8.62
C PRO A 239 -9.34 7.02 -9.03
N LEU A 240 -9.53 7.27 -10.33
CA LEU A 240 -10.64 8.08 -10.84
C LEU A 240 -11.98 7.36 -10.71
N VAL A 241 -12.03 6.06 -11.02
CA VAL A 241 -13.23 5.25 -10.86
C VAL A 241 -13.57 5.09 -9.37
N ALA A 242 -12.56 4.87 -8.52
CA ALA A 242 -12.75 4.78 -7.08
C ALA A 242 -13.25 6.10 -6.48
N ALA A 243 -12.67 7.24 -6.86
CA ALA A 243 -13.10 8.56 -6.42
C ALA A 243 -14.53 8.88 -6.90
N SER A 244 -14.88 8.51 -8.14
CA SER A 244 -16.23 8.71 -8.69
C SER A 244 -17.27 7.89 -7.94
N TRP A 245 -16.99 6.61 -7.68
CA TRP A 245 -17.86 5.77 -6.85
C TRP A 245 -17.93 6.26 -5.41
N ALA A 246 -16.81 6.59 -4.77
CA ALA A 246 -16.80 7.09 -3.41
C ALA A 246 -17.59 8.40 -3.26
N ALA A 247 -17.47 9.32 -4.22
CA ALA A 247 -18.26 10.54 -4.25
C ALA A 247 -19.74 10.26 -4.51
N ARG A 248 -20.05 9.36 -5.46
CA ARG A 248 -21.43 8.93 -5.77
C ARG A 248 -22.14 8.31 -4.58
N LEU A 249 -21.40 7.53 -3.79
CA LEU A 249 -21.88 6.84 -2.61
C LEU A 249 -21.93 7.74 -1.36
N GLY A 250 -21.53 9.02 -1.48
CA GLY A 250 -21.51 9.97 -0.38
C GLY A 250 -20.36 9.78 0.62
N LEU A 251 -19.40 8.90 0.33
CA LEU A 251 -18.23 8.65 1.20
C LEU A 251 -17.26 9.83 1.23
N ILE A 252 -17.21 10.59 0.13
CA ILE A 252 -16.37 11.77 -0.02
C ILE A 252 -17.28 12.97 -0.33
N PRO A 253 -17.28 14.03 0.51
CA PRO A 253 -18.15 15.18 0.32
C PRO A 253 -17.62 16.08 -0.80
N LEU A 254 -18.26 16.03 -1.97
CA LEU A 254 -17.97 16.91 -3.11
C LEU A 254 -19.04 18.01 -3.34
N HIS A 255 -20.07 18.08 -2.51
CA HIS A 255 -21.15 19.05 -2.69
C HIS A 255 -20.63 20.50 -2.62
N GLY A 256 -21.04 21.35 -3.57
CA GLY A 256 -20.55 22.74 -3.67
C GLY A 256 -19.10 22.89 -4.17
N SER A 257 -18.44 21.80 -4.58
CA SER A 257 -17.10 21.84 -5.18
C SER A 257 -17.16 21.78 -6.72
N PRO A 258 -16.12 22.27 -7.43
CA PRO A 258 -16.01 22.12 -8.88
C PRO A 258 -16.00 20.65 -9.34
N LEU A 259 -15.59 19.73 -8.47
CA LEU A 259 -15.53 18.30 -8.76
C LEU A 259 -16.83 17.55 -8.43
N ALA A 260 -17.93 18.26 -8.11
CA ALA A 260 -19.23 17.65 -7.86
C ALA A 260 -19.73 16.76 -9.02
N PHE A 261 -19.28 17.01 -10.26
CA PHE A 261 -19.63 16.19 -11.42
C PHE A 261 -19.17 14.72 -11.27
N LEU A 262 -18.09 14.44 -10.51
CA LEU A 262 -17.61 13.07 -10.26
C LEU A 262 -18.62 12.23 -9.47
N ALA A 263 -19.53 12.87 -8.71
CA ALA A 263 -20.58 12.19 -7.97
C ALA A 263 -21.82 11.82 -8.82
N THR A 264 -21.81 12.12 -10.13
CA THR A 264 -22.95 11.90 -11.01
C THR A 264 -23.01 10.47 -11.58
N THR A 265 -24.21 10.00 -11.92
CA THR A 265 -24.40 8.71 -12.61
C THR A 265 -23.65 8.66 -13.94
N ARG A 266 -23.54 9.79 -14.65
CA ARG A 266 -22.79 9.89 -15.90
C ARG A 266 -21.29 9.66 -15.67
N ALA A 267 -20.71 10.28 -14.65
CA ALA A 267 -19.29 10.09 -14.33
C ALA A 267 -18.97 8.62 -14.00
N VAL A 268 -19.80 7.96 -13.19
CA VAL A 268 -19.67 6.52 -12.91
C VAL A 268 -19.86 5.67 -14.17
N GLY A 269 -20.86 6.02 -14.99
CA GLY A 269 -21.15 5.35 -16.26
C GLY A 269 -20.07 5.49 -17.33
N VAL A 270 -19.18 6.49 -17.22
CA VAL A 270 -18.01 6.67 -18.11
C VAL A 270 -16.75 6.03 -17.51
N THR A 271 -16.48 6.28 -16.23
CA THR A 271 -15.26 5.81 -15.57
C THR A 271 -15.24 4.29 -15.37
N THR A 272 -16.40 3.66 -15.17
CA THR A 272 -16.48 2.20 -15.01
C THR A 272 -16.15 1.45 -16.29
N PRO A 273 -16.76 1.74 -17.46
CA PRO A 273 -16.34 1.13 -18.73
C PRO A 273 -14.89 1.46 -19.10
N MET A 274 -14.39 2.65 -18.77
CA MET A 274 -12.97 2.99 -18.96
C MET A 274 -12.06 2.05 -18.15
N ALA A 275 -12.42 1.76 -16.90
CA ALA A 275 -11.68 0.81 -16.06
C ALA A 275 -11.74 -0.62 -16.60
N VAL A 276 -12.91 -1.07 -17.05
CA VAL A 276 -13.07 -2.39 -17.70
C VAL A 276 -12.28 -2.45 -19.01
N GLY A 277 -12.33 -1.39 -19.81
CA GLY A 277 -11.57 -1.28 -21.05
C GLY A 277 -10.06 -1.36 -20.81
N GLU A 278 -9.54 -0.66 -19.80
CA GLU A 278 -8.12 -0.75 -19.43
C GLU A 278 -7.72 -2.17 -19.01
N LEU A 279 -8.59 -2.92 -18.32
CA LEU A 279 -8.36 -4.33 -17.98
C LEU A 279 -8.34 -5.26 -19.19
N VAL A 280 -9.21 -5.02 -20.18
CA VAL A 280 -9.31 -5.84 -21.41
C VAL A 280 -8.16 -5.53 -22.37
N VAL A 281 -7.89 -4.24 -22.60
CA VAL A 281 -6.86 -3.78 -23.55
C VAL A 281 -5.46 -4.16 -23.07
N ASP A 282 -5.21 -4.19 -21.75
CA ASP A 282 -3.92 -4.62 -21.19
C ASP A 282 -3.61 -6.12 -21.41
N LYS A 283 -4.59 -6.92 -21.86
CA LYS A 283 -4.38 -8.34 -22.20
C LYS A 283 -4.15 -8.57 -23.69
N LEU A 284 -4.20 -7.52 -24.53
CA LEU A 284 -3.95 -7.62 -25.96
C LEU A 284 -2.44 -7.50 -26.28
N PRO A 285 -1.92 -8.19 -27.32
CA PRO A 285 -0.49 -8.21 -27.68
C PRO A 285 0.12 -6.87 -28.08
N SER A 286 -0.68 -5.81 -28.18
CA SER A 286 -0.26 -4.48 -28.61
C SER A 286 -0.62 -3.46 -27.53
N THR A 287 0.19 -3.41 -26.48
CA THR A 287 0.08 -2.40 -25.43
C THR A 287 1.23 -1.40 -25.57
N PRO A 288 0.97 -0.09 -25.80
CA PRO A 288 2.00 0.94 -25.78
C PRO A 288 2.73 0.99 -24.42
N ASP A 289 4.02 1.29 -24.43
CA ASP A 289 4.85 1.37 -23.22
C ASP A 289 4.24 2.31 -22.16
N ARG A 290 4.20 1.82 -20.91
CA ARG A 290 3.58 2.54 -19.78
C ARG A 290 4.30 3.84 -19.40
N THR A 291 5.52 4.06 -19.89
CA THR A 291 6.31 5.29 -19.71
C THR A 291 6.16 6.28 -20.86
N GLN A 292 5.33 5.98 -21.86
CA GLN A 292 5.06 6.93 -22.93
C GLN A 292 4.49 8.23 -22.35
N PRO A 293 4.93 9.40 -22.83
CA PRO A 293 4.54 10.70 -22.27
C PRO A 293 3.04 10.86 -22.09
N VAL A 294 2.25 10.39 -23.06
CA VAL A 294 0.78 10.42 -23.02
C VAL A 294 0.22 9.60 -21.85
N GLY A 295 0.74 8.40 -21.62
CA GLY A 295 0.32 7.53 -20.52
C GLY A 295 0.68 8.10 -19.14
N VAL A 296 1.84 8.75 -19.01
CA VAL A 296 2.22 9.42 -17.76
C VAL A 296 1.31 10.61 -17.48
N VAL A 297 1.05 11.46 -18.48
CA VAL A 297 0.14 12.61 -18.32
C VAL A 297 -1.26 12.16 -17.90
N ALA A 298 -1.79 11.09 -18.49
CA ALA A 298 -3.09 10.53 -18.12
C ALA A 298 -3.13 10.07 -16.66
N ARG A 299 -2.08 9.37 -16.17
CA ARG A 299 -1.97 8.92 -14.77
C ARG A 299 -1.87 10.08 -13.79
N VAL A 300 -1.05 11.06 -14.11
CA VAL A 300 -0.88 12.27 -13.29
C VAL A 300 -2.20 13.02 -13.17
N THR A 301 -2.91 13.21 -14.29
CA THR A 301 -4.22 13.87 -14.31
C THR A 301 -5.25 13.09 -13.50
N SER A 302 -5.32 11.77 -13.69
CA SER A 302 -6.21 10.88 -12.93
C SER A 302 -5.93 10.95 -11.43
N GLY A 303 -4.65 10.87 -11.04
CA GLY A 303 -4.21 10.99 -9.64
C GLY A 303 -4.52 12.36 -9.05
N ALA A 304 -4.28 13.45 -9.79
CA ALA A 304 -4.57 14.81 -9.34
C ALA A 304 -6.06 15.05 -9.11
N LEU A 305 -6.91 14.66 -10.06
CA LEU A 305 -8.37 14.79 -9.93
C LEU A 305 -8.90 13.98 -8.74
N SER A 306 -8.43 12.75 -8.58
CA SER A 306 -8.87 11.86 -7.51
C SER A 306 -8.37 12.31 -6.14
N GLY A 307 -7.13 12.80 -6.04
CA GLY A 307 -6.57 13.37 -4.82
C GLY A 307 -7.26 14.67 -4.40
N ALA A 308 -7.56 15.55 -5.37
CA ALA A 308 -8.36 16.75 -5.13
C ALA A 308 -9.76 16.40 -4.65
N ALA A 309 -10.41 15.41 -5.27
CA ALA A 309 -11.73 14.93 -4.86
C ALA A 309 -11.71 14.41 -3.42
N LEU A 310 -10.78 13.50 -3.08
CA LEU A 310 -10.64 12.96 -1.72
C LEU A 310 -10.40 14.05 -0.67
N ALA A 311 -9.70 15.12 -1.04
CA ALA A 311 -9.43 16.25 -0.16
C ALA A 311 -10.54 17.34 -0.17
N GLY A 312 -11.76 17.04 -0.63
CA GLY A 312 -12.92 17.94 -0.58
C GLY A 312 -13.18 18.75 -1.85
N GLY A 313 -12.61 18.35 -2.98
CA GLY A 313 -12.95 18.85 -4.32
C GLY A 313 -12.38 20.22 -4.71
N ARG A 314 -11.78 20.97 -3.77
CA ARG A 314 -11.14 22.29 -4.02
C ARG A 314 -9.67 22.36 -3.63
N SER A 315 -9.12 21.28 -3.09
CA SER A 315 -7.79 21.28 -2.49
C SER A 315 -6.69 21.10 -3.53
N ALA A 316 -5.97 22.18 -3.84
CA ALA A 316 -4.76 22.14 -4.68
C ALA A 316 -3.67 21.24 -4.05
N ALA A 317 -3.52 21.26 -2.73
CA ALA A 317 -2.57 20.38 -2.04
C ALA A 317 -2.96 18.90 -2.18
N GLY A 318 -4.26 18.57 -2.16
CA GLY A 318 -4.75 17.22 -2.45
C GLY A 318 -4.48 16.81 -3.90
N ALA A 319 -4.65 17.72 -4.86
CA ALA A 319 -4.31 17.49 -6.26
C ALA A 319 -2.82 17.19 -6.46
N LEU A 320 -1.95 18.02 -5.88
CA LEU A 320 -0.50 17.85 -5.94
C LEU A 320 -0.05 16.55 -5.28
N ALA A 321 -0.62 16.20 -4.13
CA ALA A 321 -0.33 14.94 -3.45
C ALA A 321 -0.72 13.73 -4.32
N GLY A 322 -1.92 13.75 -4.92
CA GLY A 322 -2.37 12.69 -5.83
C GLY A 322 -1.52 12.58 -7.10
N ALA A 323 -1.14 13.72 -7.70
CA ALA A 323 -0.21 13.78 -8.82
C ALA A 323 1.16 13.16 -8.45
N ALA A 324 1.74 13.56 -7.32
CA ALA A 324 3.00 13.04 -6.83
C ALA A 324 2.94 11.52 -6.59
N GLY A 325 1.84 11.02 -6.02
CA GLY A 325 1.58 9.59 -5.85
C GLY A 325 1.62 8.85 -7.17
N ALA A 326 0.91 9.35 -8.18
CA ALA A 326 0.87 8.76 -9.52
C ALA A 326 2.25 8.73 -10.18
N ILE A 327 3.03 9.81 -10.09
CA ILE A 327 4.39 9.89 -10.62
C ILE A 327 5.27 8.83 -9.96
N VAL A 328 5.36 8.85 -8.63
CA VAL A 328 6.21 7.92 -7.86
C VAL A 328 5.86 6.48 -8.20
N ALA A 329 4.57 6.12 -8.17
CA ALA A 329 4.12 4.77 -8.45
C ALA A 329 4.36 4.34 -9.91
N THR A 330 4.28 5.26 -10.88
CA THR A 330 4.54 4.95 -12.29
C THR A 330 5.99 4.52 -12.50
N TYR A 331 6.96 5.29 -11.98
CA TYR A 331 8.38 4.99 -12.15
C TYR A 331 8.84 3.82 -11.28
N VAL A 332 8.45 3.80 -10.00
CA VAL A 332 8.79 2.70 -9.09
C VAL A 332 8.15 1.40 -9.59
N GLY A 333 6.88 1.42 -9.95
CA GLY A 333 6.16 0.27 -10.48
C GLY A 333 6.79 -0.29 -11.76
N HIS A 334 7.23 0.57 -12.68
CA HIS A 334 7.95 0.13 -13.89
C HIS A 334 9.26 -0.60 -13.55
N THR A 335 10.04 -0.09 -12.61
CA THR A 335 11.29 -0.76 -12.19
C THR A 335 11.05 -2.11 -11.51
N ILE A 336 9.99 -2.22 -10.70
CA ILE A 336 9.63 -3.48 -10.04
C ILE A 336 9.10 -4.46 -11.09
N ARG A 337 8.15 -4.05 -11.92
CA ARG A 337 7.55 -4.90 -12.97
C ARG A 337 8.60 -5.46 -13.91
N THR A 338 9.54 -4.64 -14.38
CA THR A 338 10.59 -5.11 -15.30
C THR A 338 11.51 -6.16 -14.65
N ARG A 339 11.81 -6.04 -13.34
CA ARG A 339 12.54 -7.07 -12.59
C ARG A 339 11.72 -8.35 -12.45
N VAL A 340 10.46 -8.21 -12.04
CA VAL A 340 9.55 -9.34 -11.78
C VAL A 340 9.21 -10.08 -13.09
N SER A 341 8.90 -9.39 -14.19
CA SER A 341 8.61 -10.02 -15.49
C SER A 341 9.82 -10.79 -16.03
N ARG A 342 11.03 -10.23 -15.92
CA ARG A 342 12.28 -10.93 -16.31
C ARG A 342 12.54 -12.17 -15.47
N ALA A 343 12.18 -12.12 -14.19
CA ALA A 343 12.30 -13.25 -13.30
C ALA A 343 11.26 -14.33 -13.65
N PHE A 344 9.97 -14.04 -13.53
CA PHE A 344 8.95 -15.08 -13.52
C PHE A 344 8.51 -15.56 -14.91
N GLY A 345 8.68 -14.73 -15.96
CA GLY A 345 8.21 -15.04 -17.31
C GLY A 345 6.73 -15.45 -17.34
N ASN A 346 5.94 -14.94 -16.40
CA ASN A 346 4.53 -15.26 -16.20
C ASN A 346 3.73 -13.96 -16.06
N ASP A 347 3.48 -13.31 -17.19
CA ASP A 347 2.89 -11.97 -17.22
C ASP A 347 1.45 -11.93 -16.71
N TRP A 348 0.70 -13.05 -16.74
CA TRP A 348 -0.70 -13.06 -16.30
C TRP A 348 -0.84 -12.88 -14.79
N ALA A 349 -0.06 -13.61 -13.99
CA ALA A 349 -0.17 -13.56 -12.52
C ALA A 349 0.30 -12.21 -11.97
N ILE A 350 1.34 -11.65 -12.58
CA ILE A 350 1.83 -10.30 -12.27
C ILE A 350 0.75 -9.27 -12.59
N ALA A 351 0.12 -9.36 -13.76
CA ALA A 351 -0.92 -8.43 -14.16
C ALA A 351 -2.16 -8.50 -13.25
N VAL A 352 -2.61 -9.69 -12.85
CA VAL A 352 -3.72 -9.84 -11.88
C VAL A 352 -3.36 -9.22 -10.53
N THR A 353 -2.12 -9.40 -10.07
CA THR A 353 -1.65 -8.80 -8.82
C THR A 353 -1.63 -7.27 -8.90
N GLU A 354 -1.16 -6.71 -10.02
CA GLU A 354 -1.20 -5.27 -10.28
C GLU A 354 -2.64 -4.73 -10.31
N ASP A 355 -3.58 -5.45 -10.93
CA ASP A 355 -5.00 -5.10 -10.99
C ASP A 355 -5.63 -5.05 -9.59
N LEU A 356 -5.37 -6.08 -8.77
CA LEU A 356 -5.85 -6.16 -7.40
C LEU A 356 -5.28 -5.03 -6.54
N LEU A 357 -3.99 -4.73 -6.66
CA LEU A 357 -3.35 -3.63 -5.93
C LEU A 357 -3.91 -2.27 -6.37
N ALA A 358 -4.16 -2.07 -7.66
CA ALA A 358 -4.68 -0.81 -8.18
C ALA A 358 -6.10 -0.54 -7.70
N PHE A 359 -7.05 -1.40 -8.06
CA PHE A 359 -8.47 -1.17 -7.77
C PHE A 359 -8.80 -1.47 -6.31
N GLY A 360 -8.25 -2.54 -5.75
CA GLY A 360 -8.42 -2.88 -4.34
C GLY A 360 -7.80 -1.83 -3.42
N GLY A 361 -6.57 -1.38 -3.73
CA GLY A 361 -5.91 -0.30 -2.99
C GLY A 361 -6.71 1.01 -3.06
N ALA A 362 -7.22 1.39 -4.23
CA ALA A 362 -8.00 2.61 -4.39
C ALA A 362 -9.29 2.58 -3.56
N ALA A 363 -10.00 1.45 -3.58
CA ALA A 363 -11.19 1.25 -2.76
C ALA A 363 -10.88 1.32 -1.25
N LEU A 364 -9.82 0.66 -0.80
CA LEU A 364 -9.39 0.71 0.61
C LEU A 364 -9.05 2.12 1.05
N VAL A 365 -8.37 2.92 0.20
CA VAL A 365 -8.06 4.31 0.50
C VAL A 365 -9.32 5.17 0.63
N CYS A 366 -10.32 4.97 -0.25
CA CYS A 366 -11.59 5.66 -0.14
C CYS A 366 -12.36 5.29 1.14
N VAL A 367 -12.37 4.01 1.53
CA VAL A 367 -12.96 3.58 2.81
C VAL A 367 -12.20 4.18 3.99
N ALA A 368 -10.86 4.17 3.95
CA ALA A 368 -10.03 4.77 4.99
C ALA A 368 -10.24 6.28 5.13
N ALA A 369 -10.68 6.99 4.08
CA ALA A 369 -10.96 8.42 4.14
C ALA A 369 -12.22 8.75 4.97
N VAL A 370 -13.13 7.79 5.14
CA VAL A 370 -14.37 7.95 5.92
C VAL A 370 -14.11 7.90 7.42
N ALA A 371 -13.05 7.21 7.87
CA ALA A 371 -12.79 7.06 9.29
C ALA A 371 -12.67 8.42 10.01
N PRO A 372 -13.22 8.57 11.22
CA PRO A 372 -13.18 9.82 11.96
C PRO A 372 -11.74 10.28 12.18
N GLU A 373 -11.48 11.57 12.00
CA GLU A 373 -10.21 12.16 12.43
C GLU A 373 -10.21 12.18 13.96
N THR A 374 -9.39 11.35 14.60
CA THR A 374 -9.13 11.48 16.04
C THR A 374 -8.56 12.88 16.27
N ALA A 375 -9.33 13.71 16.98
CA ALA A 375 -8.85 15.03 17.40
C ALA A 375 -7.53 14.86 18.17
N PRO A 376 -6.57 15.79 18.02
CA PRO A 376 -5.44 15.82 18.95
C PRO A 376 -6.02 15.92 20.36
N GLN A 377 -5.65 15.00 21.26
CA GLN A 377 -5.94 15.17 22.68
C GLN A 377 -5.39 16.55 23.06
N ALA A 378 -6.28 17.46 23.47
CA ALA A 378 -5.86 18.72 24.05
C ALA A 378 -4.92 18.37 25.20
N SER A 379 -3.67 18.87 25.16
CA SER A 379 -2.79 18.79 26.32
C SER A 379 -3.59 19.28 27.53
N PRO A 380 -3.58 18.57 28.68
CA PRO A 380 -4.21 19.08 29.87
C PRO A 380 -3.66 20.49 30.11
N ALA A 381 -4.57 21.46 30.21
CA ALA A 381 -4.20 22.82 30.53
C ALA A 381 -3.32 22.79 31.78
N PRO A 382 -2.21 23.56 31.84
CA PRO A 382 -1.46 23.67 33.08
C PRO A 382 -2.45 24.16 34.14
N THR A 383 -2.71 23.32 35.13
CA THR A 383 -3.45 23.69 36.33
C THR A 383 -2.67 24.83 36.96
N GLY A 384 -3.15 26.06 36.75
CA GLY A 384 -2.66 27.23 37.43
C GLY A 384 -3.02 27.09 38.90
N GLU A 385 -2.11 26.50 39.67
CA GLU A 385 -2.06 26.74 41.11
C GLU A 385 -1.62 28.19 41.30
N THR A 386 -2.60 29.09 41.32
CA THR A 386 -2.47 30.36 42.01
C THR A 386 -2.39 30.03 43.50
N ALA A 387 -1.17 30.04 44.03
CA ALA A 387 -0.93 30.12 45.46
C ALA A 387 -1.51 31.45 45.98
N TYR A 388 -2.67 31.35 46.61
CA TYR A 388 -3.17 32.28 47.62
C TYR A 388 -3.59 31.41 48.80
N GLN A 389 -2.67 31.25 49.76
CA GLN A 389 -2.83 31.43 51.21
C GLN A 389 -1.61 30.89 51.94
#